data_AF-A0A950CYD6-F1
#
_entry.id   AF-A0A950CYD6-F1
#
_cell.length_a   1.000
_cell.length_b   1.000
_cell.length_c   1.000
_cell.angle_alpha   90.00
_cell.angle_beta   90.00
_cell.angle_gamma   90.00
#
_symmetry.space_group_name_H-M   'P 1'
#
loop_
_entity.id
_entity.type
_entity.pdbx_description
1 polymer ?
#
loop_
_entity_poly.entity_id
_entity_poly.type
_entity_poly.pdbx_seq_one_letter_code
_entity_poly.pdbx_strand_id
1 'polypeptide(L)'
;FSEALYAYTSAAGNNGSAFGGISPNTPWYNLTLGLGMLIGRFLFLIPLLAAAGSLAKKKKIPATSGTFPTHGPLFVGLLVGTVLLVGALTFFPALALGPIVEHYLMQDGTLFSFLAIPFGI
;
A
#
# COMPACT_ATOMS: atom_id res chain seq x y z
N PHE A 1 16.22 -0.24 3.80
CA PHE A 1 15.06 -1.08 3.47
C PHE A 1 13.83 -0.24 3.14
N SER A 2 13.50 0.77 3.95
CA SER A 2 12.37 1.70 3.74
C SER A 2 12.32 2.31 2.34
N GLU A 3 13.46 2.67 1.75
CA GLU A 3 13.50 3.21 0.37
C GLU A 3 13.04 2.21 -0.70
N ALA A 4 13.48 0.95 -0.60
CA ALA A 4 13.06 -0.10 -1.52
C ALA A 4 11.57 -0.43 -1.31
N LEU A 5 11.12 -0.53 -0.06
CA LEU A 5 9.71 -0.71 0.28
C LEU A 5 8.85 0.42 -0.33
N TYR A 6 9.30 1.68 -0.19
CA TYR A 6 8.59 2.83 -0.74
C TYR A 6 8.56 2.82 -2.27
N ALA A 7 9.68 2.48 -2.93
CA ALA A 7 9.73 2.37 -4.39
C ALA A 7 8.74 1.34 -4.94
N TYR A 8 8.68 0.14 -4.36
CA TYR A 8 7.75 -0.90 -4.81
C TYR A 8 6.29 -0.59 -4.46
N THR A 9 6.01 -0.04 -3.28
CA THR A 9 4.64 0.36 -2.90
C THR A 9 4.12 1.51 -3.78
N SER A 10 4.96 2.49 -4.09
CA SER A 10 4.63 3.59 -5.00
C SER A 10 4.38 3.09 -6.43
N ALA A 11 5.24 2.21 -6.93
CA ALA A 11 5.09 1.61 -8.26
C ALA A 11 3.83 0.75 -8.38
N ALA A 12 3.63 -0.20 -7.46
CA ALA A 12 2.42 -1.05 -7.45
C ALA A 12 1.14 -0.25 -7.23
N GLY A 13 1.20 0.80 -6.38
CA GLY A 13 0.11 1.75 -6.15
C GLY A 13 -0.09 2.76 -7.28
N ASN A 14 0.79 2.78 -8.30
CA ASN A 14 0.79 3.75 -9.40
C ASN A 14 0.78 5.22 -8.93
N ASN A 15 1.49 5.53 -7.84
CA ASN A 15 1.57 6.88 -7.27
C ASN A 15 2.64 7.74 -7.97
N GLY A 16 3.84 7.19 -8.17
CA GLY A 16 4.95 7.86 -8.85
C GLY A 16 5.91 8.64 -7.94
N SER A 17 5.62 8.76 -6.63
CA SER A 17 6.55 9.34 -5.65
C SER A 17 7.74 8.43 -5.37
N ALA A 18 8.89 9.00 -5.01
CA ALA A 18 10.10 8.27 -4.61
C ALA A 18 10.89 9.04 -3.54
N PHE A 19 11.61 8.33 -2.67
CA PHE A 19 12.52 8.96 -1.69
C PHE A 19 13.81 9.50 -2.32
N GLY A 20 14.27 8.88 -3.41
CA GLY A 20 15.39 9.40 -4.21
C GLY A 20 16.80 9.07 -3.70
N GLY A 21 16.97 8.33 -2.60
CA GLY A 21 18.31 7.91 -2.13
C GLY A 21 18.82 6.63 -2.80
N ILE A 22 17.94 5.71 -3.23
CA ILE A 22 18.33 4.60 -4.13
C ILE A 22 18.46 5.07 -5.58
N SER A 23 19.38 4.49 -6.34
CA SER A 23 19.47 4.66 -7.79
C SER A 23 18.73 3.51 -8.51
N PRO A 24 17.46 3.70 -8.93
CA PRO A 24 16.68 2.65 -9.56
C PRO A 24 17.01 2.45 -11.04
N ASN A 25 17.96 3.19 -11.62
CA ASN A 25 18.34 3.05 -13.03
C ASN A 25 19.26 1.83 -13.25
N THR A 26 18.77 0.66 -12.87
CA THR A 26 19.38 -0.63 -13.13
C THR A 26 18.39 -1.51 -13.90
N PRO A 27 18.85 -2.48 -14.71
CA PRO A 27 17.94 -3.39 -15.40
C PRO A 27 16.95 -4.08 -14.46
N TRP A 28 17.38 -4.43 -13.25
CA TRP A 28 16.54 -5.05 -12.23
C TRP A 28 15.39 -4.15 -11.76
N TYR A 29 15.69 -2.93 -11.31
CA TYR A 29 14.67 -2.02 -10.80
C TYR A 29 13.75 -1.53 -11.91
N ASN A 30 14.29 -1.19 -13.08
CA ASN A 30 13.49 -0.78 -14.24
C ASN A 30 12.48 -1.88 -14.63
N LEU A 31 12.91 -3.15 -14.66
CA LEU A 31 12.03 -4.26 -15.02
C LEU A 31 11.00 -4.57 -13.94
N THR A 32 11.42 -4.71 -12.68
CA THR A 32 10.52 -5.14 -11.60
C THR A 32 9.55 -4.04 -11.17
N LEU A 33 9.97 -2.77 -11.14
CA LEU A 33 9.06 -1.63 -10.91
C LEU A 33 8.13 -1.43 -12.11
N GLY A 34 8.65 -1.58 -13.33
CA GLY A 34 7.87 -1.61 -14.58
C GLY A 34 6.72 -2.62 -14.52
N LEU A 35 7.04 -3.87 -14.18
CA LEU A 35 6.06 -4.94 -13.98
C LEU A 35 5.12 -4.63 -12.83
N GLY A 36 5.64 -4.11 -11.71
CA GLY A 36 4.82 -3.68 -10.57
C GLY A 36 3.74 -2.67 -10.95
N MET A 37 4.08 -1.67 -11.76
CA MET A 37 3.13 -0.69 -12.30
C MET A 37 2.11 -1.35 -13.24
N LEU A 38 2.55 -2.15 -14.20
CA LEU A 38 1.65 -2.83 -15.15
C LEU A 38 0.63 -3.73 -14.44
N ILE A 39 1.09 -4.52 -13.47
CA ILE A 39 0.24 -5.39 -12.65
C ILE A 39 -0.69 -4.54 -11.79
N GLY A 40 -0.13 -3.58 -11.05
CA GLY A 40 -0.87 -2.67 -10.18
C GLY A 40 -1.96 -1.88 -10.90
N ARG A 41 -1.76 -1.56 -12.18
CA ARG A 41 -2.71 -0.81 -13.00
C ARG A 41 -3.71 -1.71 -13.71
N PHE A 42 -3.24 -2.63 -14.54
CA PHE A 42 -4.11 -3.32 -15.50
C PHE A 42 -4.69 -4.62 -14.95
N LEU A 43 -3.92 -5.39 -14.17
CA LEU A 43 -4.44 -6.63 -13.60
C LEU A 43 -5.52 -6.35 -12.54
N PHE A 44 -5.44 -5.23 -11.82
CA PHE A 44 -6.50 -4.80 -10.89
C PHE A 44 -7.76 -4.28 -11.60
N LEU A 45 -7.65 -3.78 -12.83
CA LEU A 45 -8.83 -3.34 -13.62
C LEU A 45 -9.67 -4.52 -14.12
N ILE A 46 -9.07 -5.69 -14.36
CA ILE A 46 -9.79 -6.87 -14.83
C ILE A 46 -10.91 -7.30 -13.86
N PRO A 47 -10.65 -7.59 -12.57
CA PRO A 47 -11.71 -7.94 -11.63
C PRO A 47 -12.66 -6.78 -11.36
N LEU A 48 -12.19 -5.53 -11.41
CA LEU A 48 -13.05 -4.35 -11.26
C LEU A 48 -14.10 -4.27 -12.38
N LEU A 49 -13.69 -4.45 -13.64
CA LEU A 49 -14.59 -4.46 -14.79
C LEU A 49 -15.51 -5.69 -14.77
N ALA A 50 -15.01 -6.85 -14.34
CA ALA A 50 -15.84 -8.04 -14.15
C ALA A 50 -16.92 -7.80 -13.09
N ALA A 51 -16.58 -7.17 -11.96
CA ALA A 51 -17.53 -6.79 -10.92
C ALA A 51 -18.54 -5.76 -11.45
N ALA A 52 -18.09 -4.74 -12.20
CA ALA A 52 -18.98 -3.76 -12.83
C ALA A 52 -19.97 -4.42 -13.80
N GLY A 53 -19.50 -5.32 -14.66
CA GLY A 53 -20.37 -6.07 -15.59
C GLY A 53 -21.36 -7.00 -14.88
N SER A 54 -20.97 -7.60 -13.75
CA SER A 54 -21.86 -8.38 -12.89
C SER A 54 -22.93 -7.52 -12.22
N LEU A 55 -22.54 -6.35 -11.70
CA LEU A 55 -23.46 -5.40 -11.06
C LEU A 55 -24.42 -4.76 -12.06
N ALA A 56 -23.98 -4.45 -13.27
CA ALA A 56 -24.81 -3.85 -14.32
C ALA A 56 -26.02 -4.73 -14.71
N LYS A 57 -25.91 -6.05 -14.53
CA LYS A 57 -27.01 -7.01 -14.79
C LYS A 57 -28.00 -7.11 -13.62
N LYS A 58 -27.68 -6.59 -12.44
CA LYS A 58 -28.54 -6.70 -11.24
C LYS A 58 -29.54 -5.54 -11.21
N LYS A 59 -30.79 -5.85 -10.86
CA LYS A 59 -31.81 -4.83 -10.60
C LYS A 59 -31.58 -4.21 -9.22
N LYS A 60 -31.70 -2.89 -9.11
CA LYS A 60 -31.72 -2.19 -7.82
C LYS A 60 -33.03 -2.52 -7.09
N ILE A 61 -32.93 -2.96 -5.83
CA ILE A 61 -34.08 -3.30 -4.99
C ILE A 61 -34.38 -2.12 -4.04
N PRO A 62 -35.66 -1.79 -3.76
CA PRO A 62 -36.02 -0.79 -2.76
C PRO A 62 -35.47 -1.11 -1.37
N ALA A 63 -35.21 -0.08 -0.58
CA ALA A 63 -34.76 -0.24 0.79
C ALA A 63 -35.88 -0.86 1.66
N THR A 64 -35.47 -1.72 2.58
CA THR A 64 -36.31 -2.41 3.57
C THR A 64 -35.80 -2.13 4.98
N SER A 65 -36.52 -2.59 6.00
CA SER A 65 -36.08 -2.50 7.41
C SER A 65 -34.73 -3.18 7.69
N GLY A 66 -34.32 -4.16 6.86
CA GLY A 66 -33.02 -4.81 6.95
C GLY A 66 -31.91 -4.14 6.15
N THR A 67 -32.18 -3.04 5.43
CA THR A 67 -31.16 -2.35 4.62
C THR A 67 -30.25 -1.51 5.49
N PHE A 68 -28.97 -1.84 5.53
CA PHE A 68 -27.98 -1.07 6.28
C PHE A 68 -27.73 0.30 5.62
N PRO A 69 -27.86 1.43 6.34
CA PRO A 69 -27.56 2.75 5.79
C PRO A 69 -26.08 2.90 5.44
N THR A 70 -25.75 3.07 4.17
CA THR A 70 -24.37 3.31 3.70
C THR A 70 -24.00 4.80 3.71
N HIS A 71 -24.49 5.53 4.71
CA HIS A 71 -24.25 6.97 4.90
C HIS A 71 -24.28 7.34 6.39
N GLY A 72 -23.82 8.55 6.72
CA GLY A 72 -23.73 9.03 8.10
C GLY A 72 -22.52 8.48 8.87
N PRO A 73 -22.34 8.92 10.14
CA PRO A 73 -21.12 8.67 10.89
C PRO A 73 -20.77 7.18 11.08
N LEU A 74 -21.79 6.32 11.26
CA LEU A 74 -21.57 4.89 11.46
C LEU A 74 -20.94 4.22 10.24
N PHE A 75 -21.46 4.47 9.03
CA PHE A 75 -20.88 3.90 7.82
C PHE A 75 -19.50 4.48 7.52
N VAL A 76 -19.29 5.77 7.78
CA VAL A 76 -17.97 6.41 7.64
C VAL A 76 -16.95 5.73 8.56
N GLY A 77 -17.30 5.55 9.84
CA GLY A 77 -16.44 4.85 10.81
C GLY A 77 -16.14 3.42 10.39
N LEU A 78 -17.15 2.68 9.93
CA LEU A 78 -16.98 1.31 9.43
C LEU A 78 -16.06 1.26 8.21
N LEU A 79 -16.24 2.16 7.23
CA LEU A 79 -15.43 2.21 6.02
C LEU A 79 -13.97 2.56 6.33
N VAL A 80 -13.75 3.62 7.12
CA VAL A 80 -12.41 4.04 7.55
C VAL A 80 -11.74 2.94 8.36
N GLY A 81 -12.45 2.35 9.33
CA GLY A 81 -11.95 1.24 10.15
C GLY A 81 -11.55 0.04 9.28
N THR A 82 -12.35 -0.30 8.28
CA THR A 82 -12.05 -1.41 7.36
C THR A 82 -10.78 -1.12 6.55
N VAL A 83 -10.66 0.08 5.96
CA VAL A 83 -9.48 0.46 5.17
C VAL A 83 -8.22 0.49 6.04
N LEU A 84 -8.31 1.09 7.23
CA LEU A 84 -7.18 1.17 8.16
C LEU A 84 -6.77 -0.21 8.68
N LEU A 85 -7.71 -1.08 9.04
CA LEU A 85 -7.38 -2.42 9.53
C LEU A 85 -6.75 -3.28 8.45
N VAL A 86 -7.33 -3.30 7.24
CA VAL A 86 -6.75 -4.07 6.13
C VAL A 86 -5.35 -3.55 5.79
N GLY A 87 -5.18 -2.23 5.69
CA GLY A 87 -3.88 -1.60 5.45
C GLY A 87 -2.87 -1.88 6.56
N ALA A 88 -3.25 -1.63 7.82
CA ALA A 88 -2.38 -1.86 8.97
C ALA A 88 -1.95 -3.32 9.04
N LEU A 89 -2.87 -4.28 9.01
CA LEU A 89 -2.53 -5.70 9.13
C LEU A 89 -1.68 -6.22 7.97
N THR A 90 -1.86 -5.66 6.76
CA THR A 90 -1.06 -6.05 5.58
C THR A 90 0.36 -5.51 5.65
N PHE A 91 0.53 -4.25 6.05
CA PHE A 91 1.82 -3.55 5.99
C PHE A 91 2.57 -3.51 7.32
N PHE A 92 1.94 -3.86 8.45
CA PHE A 92 2.54 -3.73 9.77
C PHE A 92 3.91 -4.41 9.90
N PRO A 93 4.11 -5.67 9.46
CA PRO A 93 5.43 -6.30 9.59
C PRO A 93 6.52 -5.55 8.81
N ALA A 94 6.21 -5.09 7.59
CA ALA A 94 7.16 -4.32 6.77
C ALA A 94 7.41 -2.92 7.36
N LEU A 95 6.36 -2.23 7.83
CA LEU A 95 6.51 -0.92 8.46
C LEU A 95 7.30 -0.98 9.77
N ALA A 96 7.10 -2.05 10.55
CA ALA A 96 7.84 -2.31 11.79
C ALA A 96 9.36 -2.43 11.52
N LEU A 97 9.75 -3.17 10.49
CA LEU A 97 11.15 -3.44 10.13
C LEU A 97 11.81 -2.34 9.28
N GLY A 98 11.07 -1.30 8.90
CA GLY A 98 11.60 -0.16 8.15
C GLY A 98 11.45 1.14 8.93
N PRO A 99 10.45 1.97 8.60
CA PRO A 99 10.34 3.31 9.15
C PRO A 99 10.13 3.35 10.67
N ILE A 100 9.45 2.35 11.26
CA ILE A 100 9.18 2.36 12.70
C ILE A 100 10.47 2.11 13.50
N VAL A 101 11.25 1.09 13.14
CA VAL A 101 12.54 0.86 13.80
C VAL A 101 13.52 2.01 13.54
N GLU A 102 13.55 2.56 12.31
CA GLU A 102 14.35 3.74 11.98
C GLU A 102 13.99 4.93 12.88
N HIS A 103 12.70 5.17 13.14
CA HIS A 103 12.25 6.25 14.01
C HIS A 103 12.76 6.13 15.45
N TYR A 104 12.66 4.94 16.06
CA TYR A 104 13.14 4.72 17.43
C TYR A 104 14.65 4.81 17.54
N LEU A 105 15.40 4.27 16.56
CA LEU A 105 16.85 4.38 16.53
C LEU A 105 17.33 5.83 16.45
N MET A 106 16.66 6.65 15.63
CA MET A 106 16.97 8.08 15.52
C MET A 106 16.72 8.84 16.83
N GLN A 107 15.71 8.44 17.61
CA GLN A 107 15.47 9.02 18.95
C GLN A 107 16.61 8.67 19.92
N ASP A 108 17.18 7.48 19.79
CA ASP A 108 18.33 7.02 20.58
C ASP A 108 19.69 7.55 20.04
N GLY A 109 19.67 8.43 19.03
CA GLY A 109 20.87 8.99 18.41
C GLY A 109 21.65 8.01 17.54
N THR A 110 21.05 6.87 17.19
CA THR A 110 21.64 5.84 16.34
C THR A 110 21.07 5.91 14.94
N LEU A 111 21.92 5.78 13.92
CA LEU A 111 21.45 5.66 12.55
C LEU A 111 21.23 4.19 12.20
N PHE A 112 20.20 3.90 11.42
CA PHE A 112 19.94 2.54 10.95
C PHE A 112 21.14 1.92 10.19
N SER A 113 21.94 2.75 9.50
CA SER A 113 23.17 2.33 8.83
C SER A 113 24.22 1.75 9.80
N PHE A 114 24.25 2.20 11.05
CA PHE A 114 25.20 1.71 12.06
C PHE A 114 24.88 0.29 12.56
N LEU A 115 23.61 -0.14 12.48
CA LEU A 115 23.20 -1.51 12.83
C LEU A 115 23.33 -2.49 11.67
N ALA A 116 23.16 -2.01 10.43
CA ALA A 116 23.26 -2.82 9.22
C ALA A 116 24.70 -3.02 8.72
N ILE A 117 25.63 -2.15 9.12
CA ILE A 117 27.07 -2.26 8.80
C ILE A 117 27.85 -2.34 10.11
N PRO A 118 28.02 -3.55 10.70
CA PRO A 118 28.77 -3.69 11.94
C PRO A 118 30.30 -3.54 11.77
N PHE A 119 30.79 -3.32 10.55
CA PHE A 119 32.22 -3.13 10.27
C PHE A 119 32.40 -1.96 9.32
N GLY A 120 32.95 -0.87 9.86
CA GLY A 120 33.33 0.32 9.08
C GLY A 120 34.36 -0.01 8.02
N ILE A 121 33.88 -0.29 6.82
CA ILE A 121 34.60 -0.24 5.55
C ILE A 121 33.80 0.65 4.61
#